data_AF-A0A366LQG2-F1
#
_entry.id   AF-A0A366LQG2-F1
#
_cell.length_a   1.000
_cell.length_b   1.000
_cell.length_c   1.000
_cell.angle_alpha   90.00
_cell.angle_beta   90.00
_cell.angle_gamma   90.00
#
_symmetry.space_group_name_H-M   'P 1'
#
loop_
_entity.id
_entity.type
_entity.pdbx_description
1 polymer ?
#
loop_
_entity_poly.entity_id
_entity_poly.type
_entity_poly.pdbx_seq_one_letter_code
_entity_poly.pdbx_strand_id
1 'polypeptide(L)'
;MTDTTYELEMENGRAALAVRDFRTAYRHFGRAHNIGHDVLAHHLAAHRGLMATAWKQRRLDRVITQLFLMGAAALFDRDKQKQSG
;
A
#
# COMPACT_ATOMS: atom_id res chain seq x y z
N MET A 1 -2.10 -16.87 10.15
CA MET A 1 -3.31 -16.83 9.29
C MET A 1 -3.58 -15.44 8.68
N THR A 2 -2.66 -14.47 8.81
CA THR A 2 -2.81 -13.10 8.28
C THR A 2 -2.39 -12.96 6.80
N ASP A 3 -1.48 -13.82 6.32
CA ASP A 3 -1.00 -13.78 4.93
C ASP A 3 -2.10 -14.01 3.90
N THR A 4 -2.99 -14.98 4.14
CA THR A 4 -4.09 -15.29 3.20
C THR A 4 -5.08 -14.12 3.05
N THR A 5 -5.36 -13.39 4.13
CA THR A 5 -6.25 -12.22 4.08
C THR A 5 -5.58 -11.04 3.38
N TYR A 6 -4.29 -10.83 3.61
CA TYR A 6 -3.52 -9.79 2.92
C TYR A 6 -3.47 -10.04 1.40
N GLU A 7 -3.13 -11.26 0.99
CA GLU A 7 -3.02 -11.65 -0.42
C GLU A 7 -4.34 -11.49 -1.16
N LEU A 8 -5.45 -11.90 -0.53
CA LEU A 8 -6.80 -11.74 -1.06
C LEU A 8 -7.17 -10.27 -1.27
N GLU A 9 -6.86 -9.40 -0.30
CA GLU A 9 -7.11 -7.96 -0.44
C GLU A 9 -6.26 -7.34 -1.55
N MET A 10 -5.00 -7.76 -1.69
CA MET A 10 -4.13 -7.32 -2.78
C MET A 10 -4.63 -7.80 -4.15
N GLU A 11 -5.13 -9.03 -4.26
CA GLU A 11 -5.71 -9.57 -5.48
C GLU A 11 -6.98 -8.83 -5.89
N ASN A 12 -7.91 -8.66 -4.97
CA ASN A 12 -9.14 -7.92 -5.21
C ASN A 12 -8.88 -6.47 -5.61
N GLY A 13 -7.87 -5.82 -4.99
CA GLY A 13 -7.44 -4.48 -5.38
C GLY A 13 -6.92 -4.42 -6.81
N ARG A 14 -6.10 -5.40 -7.24
CA ARG A 14 -5.62 -5.51 -8.62
C ARG A 14 -6.75 -5.76 -9.61
N ALA A 15 -7.69 -6.64 -9.28
CA ALA A 15 -8.84 -6.94 -10.13
C ALA A 15 -9.72 -5.70 -10.35
N ALA A 16 -10.05 -4.96 -9.28
CA ALA A 16 -10.81 -3.71 -9.36
C ALA A 16 -10.06 -2.64 -10.18
N LEU A 17 -8.73 -2.54 -10.01
CA LEU A 17 -7.90 -1.61 -10.77
C LEU A 17 -7.85 -1.95 -12.28
N ALA A 18 -7.92 -3.23 -12.64
CA ALA A 18 -7.94 -3.68 -14.03
C ALA A 18 -9.20 -3.21 -14.77
N VAL A 19 -10.35 -3.23 -14.11
CA VAL A 19 -11.64 -2.75 -14.65
C VAL A 19 -11.91 -1.27 -14.40
N ARG A 20 -10.90 -0.50 -13.95
CA ARG A 20 -10.99 0.94 -13.64
C ARG A 20 -11.99 1.30 -12.53
N ASP A 21 -12.36 0.33 -11.69
CA ASP A 21 -13.08 0.62 -10.45
C ASP A 21 -12.09 1.12 -9.37
N PHE A 22 -11.74 2.40 -9.48
CA PHE A 22 -10.74 3.02 -8.61
C PHE A 22 -11.20 3.12 -7.16
N ARG A 23 -12.52 3.23 -6.91
CA ARG A 23 -13.04 3.33 -5.54
C ARG A 23 -12.86 2.00 -4.83
N THR A 24 -13.22 0.90 -5.49
CA THR A 24 -13.06 -0.43 -4.92
C THR A 24 -11.59 -0.79 -4.79
N ALA A 25 -10.76 -0.52 -5.81
CA ALA A 25 -9.31 -0.72 -5.75
C ALA A 25 -8.68 -0.02 -4.53
N TYR A 26 -9.01 1.26 -4.31
CA TYR A 26 -8.49 2.02 -3.18
C TYR A 26 -8.88 1.41 -1.83
N ARG A 27 -10.12 0.91 -1.68
CA ARG A 27 -10.58 0.27 -0.43
C ARG A 27 -9.83 -1.03 -0.14
N HIS A 28 -9.64 -1.87 -1.16
CA HIS A 28 -8.92 -3.14 -1.03
C HIS A 28 -7.44 -2.91 -0.67
N PHE A 29 -6.73 -2.03 -1.40
CA PHE A 29 -5.35 -1.69 -1.07
C PHE A 29 -5.21 -1.02 0.30
N GLY A 30 -6.20 -0.22 0.73
CA GLY A 30 -6.22 0.35 2.08
C GLY A 30 -6.35 -0.71 3.18
N ARG A 31 -7.17 -1.75 2.97
CA ARG A 31 -7.25 -2.89 3.91
C ARG A 31 -5.96 -3.70 3.91
N ALA A 32 -5.39 -3.99 2.74
CA ALA A 32 -4.10 -4.66 2.63
C ALA A 32 -2.98 -3.88 3.34
N HIS A 33 -2.98 -2.55 3.26
CA HIS A 33 -2.04 -1.69 3.98
C HIS A 33 -2.15 -1.86 5.51
N ASN A 34 -3.37 -1.87 6.05
CA ASN A 34 -3.59 -2.07 7.48
C ASN A 34 -3.20 -3.47 7.95
N ILE A 35 -3.48 -4.51 7.14
CA ILE A 35 -3.13 -5.90 7.48
C ILE A 35 -1.62 -6.12 7.40
N GLY A 36 -0.98 -5.59 6.36
CA GLY A 36 0.45 -5.73 6.10
C GLY A 36 1.34 -4.72 6.81
N HIS A 37 0.82 -3.96 7.78
CA HIS A 37 1.52 -2.80 8.34
C HIS A 37 2.81 -3.18 9.09
N ASP A 38 2.82 -4.34 9.75
CA ASP A 38 3.97 -4.81 10.53
C ASP A 38 5.09 -5.42 9.66
N VAL A 39 4.78 -5.74 8.39
CA VAL A 39 5.74 -6.33 7.45
C VAL A 39 6.04 -5.29 6.38
N LEU A 40 7.23 -4.69 6.44
CA LEU A 40 7.63 -3.59 5.56
C LEU A 40 7.38 -3.89 4.07
N ALA A 41 7.67 -5.11 3.63
CA ALA A 41 7.42 -5.53 2.25
C ALA A 41 5.93 -5.47 1.87
N HIS A 42 5.04 -5.93 2.76
CA HIS A 42 3.58 -5.89 2.56
C HIS A 42 3.05 -4.45 2.62
N HIS A 43 3.53 -3.66 3.57
CA HIS A 43 3.17 -2.26 3.70
C HIS A 43 3.51 -1.45 2.44
N LEU A 44 4.73 -1.62 1.92
CA LEU A 44 5.18 -0.96 0.68
C LEU A 44 4.39 -1.45 -0.53
N ALA A 45 4.11 -2.75 -0.64
CA ALA A 45 3.32 -3.29 -1.74
C ALA A 45 1.89 -2.72 -1.77
N ALA A 46 1.24 -2.57 -0.61
CA ALA A 46 -0.08 -1.96 -0.51
C ALA A 46 -0.06 -0.47 -0.92
N HIS A 47 0.96 0.29 -0.49
CA HIS A 47 1.18 1.67 -0.95
C HIS A 47 1.36 1.75 -2.48
N ARG A 48 2.04 0.79 -3.11
CA ARG A 48 2.18 0.75 -4.58
C ARG A 48 0.82 0.61 -5.26
N GLY A 49 -0.08 -0.22 -4.70
CA GLY A 49 -1.45 -0.36 -5.19
C GLY A 49 -2.25 0.94 -5.09
N LEU A 50 -2.15 1.64 -3.95
CA LEU A 50 -2.77 2.96 -3.76
C LEU A 50 -2.23 4.00 -4.73
N MET A 51 -0.91 4.03 -4.94
CA MET A 51 -0.26 4.93 -5.89
C MET A 51 -0.67 4.64 -7.34
N ALA A 52 -0.70 3.37 -7.76
CA ALA A 52 -1.16 2.97 -9.09
C ALA A 52 -2.63 3.37 -9.34
N THR A 53 -3.48 3.24 -8.31
CA THR A 53 -4.87 3.70 -8.35
C THR A 53 -4.96 5.21 -8.54
N ALA A 54 -4.21 5.99 -7.74
CA ALA A 54 -4.17 7.44 -7.84
C ALA A 54 -3.63 7.93 -9.21
N TRP A 55 -2.58 7.28 -9.72
CA TRP A 55 -2.00 7.56 -11.03
C TRP A 55 -3.01 7.35 -12.15
N LYS A 56 -3.68 6.18 -12.19
CA LYS A 56 -4.73 5.91 -13.20
C LYS A 56 -5.94 6.84 -13.08
N GLN A 57 -6.23 7.34 -11.87
CA GLN A 57 -7.27 8.34 -11.63
C GLN A 57 -6.82 9.78 -11.96
N ARG A 58 -5.56 10.00 -12.36
CA ARG A 58 -4.93 11.33 -12.58
C ARG A 58 -4.97 12.25 -11.34
N ARG A 59 -4.93 11.65 -10.15
CA ARG A 59 -4.92 12.33 -8.86
C ARG A 59 -3.50 12.51 -8.35
N LEU A 60 -2.80 13.50 -8.90
CA LEU A 60 -1.39 13.76 -8.60
C LEU A 60 -1.18 14.18 -7.13
N ASP A 61 -2.15 14.86 -6.52
CA ASP A 61 -2.21 15.16 -5.09
C ASP A 61 -1.99 13.88 -4.25
N ARG A 62 -2.71 12.81 -4.59
CA ARG A 62 -2.61 11.54 -3.87
C ARG A 62 -1.33 10.77 -4.19
N VAL A 63 -0.81 10.87 -5.41
CA VAL A 63 0.47 10.23 -5.77
C VAL A 63 1.61 10.77 -4.91
N ILE A 64 1.69 12.10 -4.76
CA ILE A 64 2.71 12.77 -3.94
C ILE A 64 2.60 12.33 -2.47
N THR A 65 1.39 12.31 -1.92
CA THR A 65 1.17 11.83 -0.54
C THR A 65 1.65 10.39 -0.34
N GLN A 66 1.37 9.50 -1.29
CA GLN A 66 1.78 8.09 -1.18
C GLN A 66 3.31 7.92 -1.23
N LEU A 67 3.99 8.70 -2.08
CA LEU A 67 5.46 8.71 -2.14
C LEU A 67 6.07 9.20 -0.82
N PHE A 68 5.52 10.28 -0.24
CA PHE A 68 5.98 10.79 1.04
C PHE A 68 5.84 9.76 2.17
N LEU A 69 4.68 9.09 2.26
CA LEU A 69 4.42 8.07 3.28
C LEU A 69 5.34 6.85 3.15
N MET A 70 5.61 6.39 1.92
CA MET A 70 6.59 5.32 1.69
C MET A 70 8.01 5.71 2.15
N GLY A 71 8.43 6.94 1.85
CA GLY A 71 9.73 7.45 2.28
C GLY A 71 9.85 7.51 3.80
N ALA A 72 8.82 8.01 4.49
CA ALA A 72 8.78 8.05 5.95
C ALA A 72 8.88 6.64 6.56
N ALA A 73 8.10 5.67 6.05
CA ALA A 73 8.13 4.30 6.54
C ALA A 73 9.53 3.65 6.42
N ALA A 74 10.22 3.89 5.31
CA ALA A 74 11.58 3.37 5.10
C ALA A 74 12.62 4.00 6.05
N LEU A 75 12.47 5.28 6.41
CA LEU A 75 13.36 5.95 7.37
C LEU A 75 13.13 5.44 8.80
N PHE A 76 11.87 5.30 9.22
CA PHE A 76 11.54 4.80 10.56
C PHE A 76 11.97 3.34 10.77
N ASP A 77 11.87 2.49 9.74
CA ASP A 77 12.38 1.10 9.82
C ASP A 77 13.89 1.04 10.02
N ARG A 78 14.63 1.90 9.29
CA ARG A 78 16.09 2.00 9.41
C ARG A 78 16.54 2.46 10.80
N ASP A 79 15.83 3.41 11.41
CA ASP A 79 16.14 3.85 12.78
C ASP A 79 15.82 2.79 13.83
N LYS A 80 14.74 2.02 13.65
CA LYS A 80 14.42 0.86 14.51
C LYS A 80 15.52 -0.20 14.49
N GLN A 81 16.06 -0.52 13.31
CA GLN A 81 17.16 -1.47 13.18
C GLN A 81 18.44 -0.98 13.87
N LYS A 82 18.75 0.33 13.78
CA LYS A 82 19.93 0.92 14.45
C LYS A 82 19.85 0.95 15.98
N GLN A 83 18.65 1.04 16.55
CA GLN A 83 18.47 1.07 18.02
C GLN A 83 18.47 -0.33 18.66
N SER A 84 18.35 -1.39 17.85
CA SER A 84 18.23 -2.77 18.32
C SER A 84 19.51 -3.60 18.17
N GLY A 85 20.60 -2.99 17.68
CA GLY A 85 21.92 -3.61 17.53
C GLY A 85 22.97 -2.90 18.39
#